data_AF-R7NID4-F1
#
_entry.id   AF-R7NID4-F1
#
_cell.length_a   1.000
_cell.length_b   1.000
_cell.length_c   1.000
_cell.angle_alpha   90.00
_cell.angle_beta   90.00
_cell.angle_gamma   90.00
#
_symmetry.space_group_name_H-M   'P 1'
#
loop_
_entity.id
_entity.type
_entity.pdbx_description
1 polymer ?
#
loop_
_entity_poly.entity_id
_entity_poly.type
_entity_poly.pdbx_seq_one_letter_code
_entity_poly.pdbx_strand_id
1 'polypeptide(L)' 'MEKDKYVGISKVGEKGQIVIPKEAREMFGIHPGDSIVVLCDRDKGMALVKSDVIESFAVNILDGGKQDDRD' A
#
# COMPACT_ATOMS: atom_id res chain seq x y z
N MET A 1 -20.27 11.64 -6.68
CA MET A 1 -19.17 10.85 -7.25
C MET A 1 -18.14 10.69 -6.17
N GLU A 2 -18.05 9.49 -5.60
CA GLU A 2 -16.91 9.12 -4.77
C GLU A 2 -15.64 9.33 -5.59
N LYS A 3 -14.69 10.06 -5.01
CA LYS A 3 -13.41 10.34 -5.66
C LYS A 3 -12.51 9.13 -5.42
N ASP A 4 -12.70 8.04 -6.17
CA ASP A 4 -11.89 6.83 -6.02
C ASP A 4 -10.45 6.97 -6.56
N LYS A 5 -10.10 8.16 -7.05
CA LYS A 5 -8.82 8.43 -7.70
C LYS A 5 -8.29 9.78 -7.27
N TYR A 6 -7.00 9.82 -6.98
CA TYR A 6 -6.24 11.03 -6.68
C TYR A 6 -4.96 11.04 -7.52
N VAL A 7 -4.64 12.19 -8.10
CA VAL A 7 -3.36 12.45 -8.76
C VAL A 7 -2.79 13.74 -8.18
N GLY A 8 -1.56 13.69 -7.69
CA GLY A 8 -0.89 14.84 -7.13
C GLY A 8 0.61 14.69 -7.14
N ILE A 9 1.31 15.81 -6.93
CA ILE A 9 2.77 15.88 -6.91
C ILE A 9 3.19 16.26 -5.49
N SER A 10 4.07 15.47 -4.89
CA SER A 10 4.76 15.80 -3.65
C SER A 10 6.24 16.07 -3.93
N LYS A 11 6.81 17.05 -3.23
CA LYS A 11 8.25 17.32 -3.29
C LYS A 11 8.96 16.51 -2.21
N VAL A 12 10.19 16.11 -2.51
CA VAL A 12 11.09 15.45 -1.55
C VAL A 12 11.70 16.52 -0.65
N GLY A 13 11.61 16.32 0.67
CA GLY A 13 12.22 17.18 1.67
C GLY A 13 13.71 16.91 1.86
N GLU A 14 14.37 17.73 2.68
CA GLU A 14 15.84 17.69 2.87
C GLU A 14 16.37 16.34 3.40
N LYS A 15 15.55 15.56 4.10
CA LYS A 15 15.94 14.23 4.61
C LYS A 15 15.43 13.09 3.72
N GLY A 16 15.04 13.38 2.49
CA GLY A 16 14.49 12.38 1.57
C GLY A 16 13.03 11.99 1.84
N GLN A 17 12.34 12.65 2.79
CA GLN A 17 10.95 12.34 3.10
C GLN A 17 10.00 12.95 2.07
N ILE A 18 8.89 12.25 1.79
CA ILE A 18 7.75 12.80 1.05
C ILE A 18 6.57 12.95 1.99
N VAL A 19 5.82 14.04 1.84
CA VAL A 19 4.55 14.21 2.54
C VAL A 19 3.44 13.59 1.69
N ILE A 20 2.69 12.65 2.27
CA ILE A 20 1.48 12.12 1.63
C ILE A 20 0.41 13.21 1.70
N PRO A 21 -0.15 13.66 0.54
CA PRO A 21 -1.18 14.69 0.50
C PRO A 21 -2.37 14.35 1.38
N LYS A 22 -3.05 15.38 1.91
CA LYS A 22 -4.17 15.20 2.84
C LYS A 22 -5.27 14.34 2.21
N GLU A 23 -5.62 14.63 0.97
CA GLU A 23 -6.67 13.95 0.20
C GLU A 23 -6.35 12.47 0.02
N ALA A 24 -5.08 12.13 -0.24
CA ALA A 24 -4.63 10.74 -0.34
C ALA A 24 -4.65 10.05 1.03
N ARG A 25 -4.25 10.72 2.10
CA ARG A 25 -4.33 10.16 3.46
C ARG A 25 -5.78 9.87 3.88
N GLU A 26 -6.70 10.77 3.57
CA GLU A 26 -8.13 10.58 3.86
C GLU A 26 -8.72 9.43 3.03
N MET A 27 -8.38 9.36 1.74
CA MET A 27 -8.83 8.28 0.85
C MET A 27 -8.36 6.89 1.29
N PHE A 28 -7.09 6.78 1.72
CA PHE A 28 -6.49 5.50 2.12
C PHE A 28 -6.58 5.23 3.63
N GLY A 29 -7.23 6.10 4.41
CA GLY A 29 -7.33 5.95 5.86
C GLY A 29 -5.97 5.84 6.55
N ILE A 30 -5.01 6.68 6.17
CA ILE A 30 -3.65 6.69 6.74
C ILE A 30 -3.60 7.66 7.92
N HIS A 31 -3.27 7.14 9.09
CA HIS A 31 -3.22 7.88 10.35
C HIS A 31 -1.83 7.88 10.98
N PRO A 32 -1.51 8.85 11.87
CA PRO A 32 -0.27 8.80 12.66
C PRO A 32 -0.19 7.50 13.45
N GLY A 33 0.96 6.81 13.36
CA GLY A 33 1.17 5.51 13.99
C GLY A 33 0.95 4.32 13.04
N ASP A 34 0.30 4.52 11.89
CA ASP A 34 0.15 3.47 10.89
C ASP A 34 1.51 3.03 10.34
N SER A 35 1.64 1.73 10.13
CA SER A 35 2.77 1.15 9.40
C SER A 35 2.44 1.06 7.92
N ILE A 36 3.38 1.52 7.08
CA ILE A 36 3.29 1.49 5.62
C ILE A 36 4.46 0.67 5.09
N VAL A 37 4.16 -0.26 4.20
CA VAL A 37 5.14 -1.00 3.42
C VAL A 37 5.47 -0.23 2.16
N VAL A 38 6.76 -0.10 1.90
CA VAL A 38 7.31 0.52 0.70
C VAL A 38 7.83 -0.59 -0.21
N LEU A 39 7.18 -0.75 -1.36
CA LEU A 39 7.59 -1.70 -2.39
C LEU A 39 8.29 -0.94 -3.51
N CYS A 40 9.53 -1.32 -3.82
CA CYS A 40 10.34 -0.65 -4.83
C CYS A 40 10.86 -1.65 -5.85
N ASP A 41 10.69 -1.32 -7.12
CA ASP A 41 11.29 -2.01 -8.25
C ASP A 41 11.91 -0.95 -9.16
N ARG A 42 13.14 -1.18 -9.61
CA ARG A 42 13.91 -0.18 -10.37
C ARG A 42 13.23 0.19 -11.69
N ASP A 43 12.55 -0.76 -12.32
CA ASP A 43 11.96 -0.60 -13.65
C ASP A 43 10.47 -0.26 -13.57
N LYS A 44 9.79 -0.62 -12.47
CA LYS A 44 8.33 -0.40 -12.28
C LYS A 44 7.99 0.77 -11.36
N GLY A 45 8.97 1.29 -10.63
CA GLY A 45 8.79 2.39 -9.69
C GLY A 45 8.50 1.94 -8.26
N MET A 46 7.75 2.74 -7.52
CA MET A 46 7.50 2.55 -6.09
C MET A 46 6.02 2.57 -5.77
N ALA A 47 5.59 1.68 -4.88
CA ALA A 47 4.23 1.61 -4.34
C ALA A 47 4.26 1.68 -2.81
N LEU A 48 3.21 2.27 -2.24
CA LEU A 48 2.98 2.37 -0.80
C LEU A 48 1.71 1.58 -0.47
N VAL A 49 1.80 0.67 0.50
CA VAL A 49 0.68 -0.20 0.91
C VAL A 49 0.60 -0.18 2.44
N LYS A 50 -0.60 -0.11 3.02
CA LYS A 50 -0.74 -0.27 4.47
C LYS A 50 -0.37 -1.69 4.88
N SER A 51 0.34 -1.83 6.01
CA SER A 51 0.82 -3.15 6.45
C SER A 51 -0.31 -4.13 6.78
N ASP A 52 -1.43 -3.63 7.30
CA ASP A 52 -2.64 -4.43 7.61
C ASP A 52 -3.24 -5.13 6.38
N VAL A 53 -3.14 -4.51 5.21
CA VAL A 53 -3.57 -5.11 3.93
C VAL A 53 -2.70 -6.32 3.60
N ILE A 54 -1.39 -6.27 3.85
CA ILE A 54 -0.50 -7.38 3.52
C ILE A 54 -0.78 -8.62 4.37
N GLU A 55 -1.16 -8.45 5.64
CA GLU A 55 -1.58 -9.57 6.49
C GLU A 55 -2.76 -10.32 5.85
N SER A 56 -3.74 -9.60 5.32
CA SER A 56 -4.89 -10.22 4.62
C SER A 56 -4.50 -10.94 3.33
N PHE A 57 -3.55 -10.41 2.55
CA PHE A 57 -3.05 -11.06 1.34
C PHE A 57 -2.18 -12.28 1.65
N ALA A 58 -1.33 -12.21 2.68
CA ALA A 58 -0.47 -13.31 3.10
C ALA A 58 -1.31 -14.50 3.59
N VAL A 59 -2.36 -14.25 4.38
CA VAL A 59 -3.31 -15.30 4.81
C VAL A 59 -3.94 -15.98 3.59
N ASN A 60 -4.46 -15.21 2.62
CA ASN A 60 -5.08 -15.77 1.42
C ASN A 60 -4.11 -16.60 0.54
N ILE A 61 -2.84 -16.22 0.46
CA ILE A 61 -1.82 -16.97 -0.28
C ILE A 61 -1.42 -18.25 0.48
N LEU A 62 -1.28 -18.18 1.81
CA LEU A 62 -0.93 -19.33 2.63
C LEU A 62 -2.07 -20.37 2.72
N ASP A 63 -3.33 -19.90 2.69
CA ASP A 63 -4.51 -20.77 2.67
C ASP A 63 -4.76 -21.42 1.30
N GLY A 64 -4.22 -20.85 0.22
CA GLY A 64 -4.32 -21.35 -1.15
C GLY A 64 -3.36 -22.50 -1.53
N GLY A 65 -2.61 -23.04 -0.57
CA GLY A 65 -1.68 -24.16 -0.78
C GLY A 65 -2.24 -25.56 -0.52
N LYS A 66 -3.54 -25.72 -0.22
CA LYS A 66 -4.19 -27.04 -0.17
C LYS A 66 -4.85 -27.35 -1.51
N GLN A 67 -4.03 -27.84 -2.43
CA GLN A 67 -4.49 -28.68 -3.53
C GLN A 67 -5.16 -29.91 -2.89
N ASP A 68 -6.48 -29.95 -2.88
CA ASP A 68 -7.26 -31.13 -2.50
C ASP A 68 -7.13 -32.14 -3.64
N ASP A 69 -5.99 -32.84 -3.67
CA ASP A 69 -5.80 -34.03 -4.49
C ASP A 69 -6.65 -35.15 -3.86
N ARG A 70 -7.92 -35.19 -4.25
CA ARG A 70 -8.77 -36.37 -4.08
C ARG A 70 -9.33 -36.77 -5.43
N ASP A 71 -8.71 -37.82 -5.97
CA ASP A 71 -9.17 -38.64 -7.10
C ASP A 71 -10.60 -39.17 -6.90
#